data_AF-A0A0J1KHE8-F1
#
_entry.id   AF-A0A0J1KHE8-F1
#
_cell.length_a   1.000
_cell.length_b   1.000
_cell.length_c   1.000
_cell.angle_alpha   90.00
_cell.angle_beta   90.00
_cell.angle_gamma   90.00
#
_symmetry.space_group_name_H-M   'P 1'
#
loop_
_entity.id
_entity.type
_entity.pdbx_description
1 polymer ?
#
loop_
_entity_poly.entity_id
_entity_poly.type
_entity_poly.pdbx_seq_one_letter_code
_entity_poly.pdbx_strand_id
1 'polypeptide(L)'
;MKERDSLREFDEIIENIDRLTGEDARAFLKLIHGYLSIVEEGDGTFTHSDFVEKVSGLYKKDVARVIQLREEIKNHLNPFIKVIEILLSWRRKCTFL
;
A
#
# COMPACT_ATOMS: atom_id res chain seq x y z
N MET A 1 17.10 3.46 -26.74
CA MET A 1 16.38 2.26 -26.26
C MET A 1 16.20 2.26 -24.73
N LYS A 2 17.17 2.77 -23.94
CA LYS A 2 17.05 2.89 -22.46
C LYS A 2 15.93 3.81 -21.95
N GLU A 3 15.62 4.90 -22.65
CA GLU A 3 14.56 5.83 -22.20
C GLU A 3 13.16 5.22 -22.19
N ARG A 4 12.85 4.30 -23.11
CA ARG A 4 11.51 3.68 -23.15
C ARG A 4 11.28 2.74 -21.98
N ASP A 5 12.31 2.03 -21.53
CA ASP A 5 12.21 1.12 -20.38
C ASP A 5 12.06 1.93 -19.08
N SER A 6 12.76 3.06 -18.96
CA SER A 6 12.60 3.97 -17.82
C SER A 6 11.20 4.59 -17.76
N LEU A 7 10.62 4.96 -18.91
CA LEU A 7 9.25 5.52 -18.96
C LEU A 7 8.21 4.49 -18.50
N ARG A 8 8.37 3.21 -18.87
CA ARG A 8 7.47 2.13 -18.41
C ARG A 8 7.55 1.91 -16.90
N GLU A 9 8.76 1.95 -16.32
CA GLU A 9 8.94 1.87 -14.87
C GLU A 9 8.22 3.01 -14.16
N PHE A 10 8.26 4.23 -14.70
CA PHE A 10 7.51 5.36 -14.15
C PHE A 10 6.00 5.18 -14.27
N ASP A 11 5.50 4.73 -15.42
CA ASP A 11 4.06 4.49 -15.62
C ASP A 11 3.53 3.46 -14.60
N GLU A 12 4.27 2.38 -14.33
CA GLU A 12 3.92 1.38 -13.32
C GLU A 12 3.91 1.94 -11.90
N ILE A 13 4.86 2.83 -11.56
CA ILE A 13 4.89 3.49 -10.25
C ILE A 13 3.66 4.39 -10.08
N ILE A 14 3.30 5.17 -11.11
CA ILE A 14 2.12 6.05 -11.07
C ILE A 14 0.84 5.23 -10.93
N GLU A 15 0.68 4.16 -11.70
CA GLU A 15 -0.48 3.27 -11.60
C GLU A 15 -0.62 2.65 -10.20
N ASN A 16 0.50 2.24 -9.59
CA ASN A 16 0.50 1.73 -8.23
C ASN A 16 0.10 2.81 -7.21
N ILE A 17 0.55 4.06 -7.38
CA ILE A 17 0.13 5.16 -6.50
C ILE A 17 -1.37 5.43 -6.61
N ASP A 18 -1.94 5.41 -7.82
CA ASP A 18 -3.37 5.63 -8.05
C ASP A 18 -4.25 4.55 -7.40
N ARG A 19 -3.69 3.36 -7.15
CA ARG A 19 -4.38 2.24 -6.49
C ARG A 19 -4.32 2.31 -4.95
N LEU A 20 -3.60 3.26 -4.36
CA LEU A 20 -3.54 3.43 -2.92
C LEU A 20 -4.88 3.94 -2.36
N THR A 21 -5.25 3.44 -1.19
CA THR A 21 -6.37 4.03 -0.43
C THR A 21 -5.88 5.25 0.34
N GLY A 22 -6.82 6.09 0.77
CA GLY A 22 -6.48 7.24 1.62
C GLY A 22 -5.81 6.85 2.95
N GLU A 23 -6.08 5.66 3.48
CA GLU A 23 -5.42 5.15 4.68
C GLU A 23 -3.94 4.80 4.41
N ASP A 24 -3.66 4.13 3.30
CA ASP A 24 -2.28 3.81 2.92
C ASP A 24 -1.47 5.08 2.67
N ALA A 25 -2.05 6.02 1.90
CA ALA A 25 -1.40 7.29 1.61
C ALA A 25 -1.04 8.05 2.90
N ARG A 26 -1.94 8.03 3.89
CA ARG A 26 -1.68 8.60 5.22
C ARG A 26 -0.56 7.86 5.96
N ALA A 27 -0.52 6.54 5.89
CA ALA A 27 0.54 5.75 6.52
C ALA A 27 1.91 6.01 5.86
N PHE A 28 1.97 6.02 4.53
CA PHE A 28 3.18 6.36 3.77
C PHE A 28 3.65 7.78 4.08
N LEU A 29 2.74 8.75 4.15
CA LEU A 29 3.08 10.12 4.53
C LEU A 29 3.71 10.19 5.92
N LYS A 30 3.14 9.50 6.91
CA LYS A 30 3.73 9.42 8.26
C LYS A 30 5.12 8.79 8.24
N LEU A 31 5.33 7.76 7.43
CA LEU A 31 6.62 7.08 7.25
C LEU A 31 7.67 8.04 6.67
N ILE A 32 7.32 8.78 5.62
CA ILE A 32 8.20 9.78 4.99
C ILE A 32 8.54 10.89 5.98
N HIS A 33 7.55 11.42 6.72
CA HIS A 33 7.80 12.41 7.76
C HIS A 33 8.73 11.89 8.86
N GLY A 34 8.60 10.61 9.25
CA GLY A 34 9.52 9.98 10.20
C GLY A 34 10.96 9.98 9.69
N TYR A 35 11.18 9.60 8.43
CA TYR A 35 12.52 9.68 7.83
C TYR A 35 13.04 11.12 7.73
N LEU A 36 12.18 12.08 7.39
CA LEU A 36 12.57 13.49 7.29
C LEU A 36 13.04 14.04 8.65
N SER A 37 12.34 13.72 9.75
CA SER A 37 12.76 14.12 11.10
C SER A 37 14.14 13.56 11.46
N ILE A 38 14.45 12.32 11.07
CA ILE A 38 15.79 11.74 11.28
C ILE A 38 16.87 12.53 10.52
N VAL A 39 16.56 13.00 9.32
CA VAL A 39 17.50 13.80 8.51
C VAL A 39 17.72 15.18 9.11
N GLU A 40 16.66 15.82 9.59
CA GLU A 40 16.70 17.22 10.06
C GLU A 40 17.22 17.34 11.50
N GLU A 41 16.84 16.41 12.38
CA GLU A 41 17.10 16.48 13.83
C GLU A 41 18.14 15.45 14.30
N GLY A 42 18.61 14.58 13.40
CA GLY A 42 19.57 13.52 13.71
C GLY A 42 21.00 14.00 13.92
N ASP A 43 21.86 13.05 14.27
CA ASP A 43 23.31 13.26 14.48
C ASP A 43 24.12 13.40 13.17
N GLY A 44 23.43 13.50 12.03
CA GLY A 44 24.04 13.58 10.69
C GLY A 44 24.47 12.23 10.11
N THR A 45 24.21 11.11 10.77
CA THR A 45 24.50 9.76 10.21
C THR A 45 23.58 9.38 9.04
N PHE A 46 22.40 9.99 8.96
CA PHE A 46 21.43 9.79 7.90
C PHE A 46 21.31 11.07 7.05
N THR A 47 21.79 11.02 5.81
CA THR A 47 21.91 12.20 4.95
C THR A 47 20.66 12.45 4.13
N HIS A 48 20.57 13.63 3.51
CA HIS A 48 19.54 13.93 2.49
C HIS A 48 19.58 12.94 1.32
N SER A 49 20.76 12.43 0.95
CA SER A 49 20.89 11.44 -0.12
C SER A 49 20.26 10.11 0.29
N ASP A 50 20.54 9.65 1.52
CA ASP A 50 19.96 8.42 2.06
C ASP A 50 18.44 8.50 2.15
N PHE A 51 17.92 9.67 2.51
CA PHE A 51 16.49 9.95 2.50
C PHE A 51 15.87 9.80 1.12
N VAL A 52 16.45 10.44 0.10
CA VAL A 52 15.95 10.34 -1.28
C VAL A 52 15.98 8.90 -1.77
N GLU A 53 17.05 8.16 -1.48
CA GLU A 53 17.15 6.74 -1.84
C GLU A 53 16.08 5.90 -1.13
N LYS A 54 15.86 6.15 0.17
CA LYS A 54 14.86 5.42 0.96
C LYS A 54 13.44 5.68 0.45
N VAL A 55 13.10 6.95 0.21
CA VAL A 55 11.79 7.34 -0.31
C VAL A 55 11.58 6.81 -1.73
N SER A 56 12.59 6.88 -2.59
CA SER A 56 12.55 6.28 -3.93
C SER A 56 12.32 4.76 -3.85
N GLY A 57 12.95 4.06 -2.91
CA GLY A 57 12.76 2.62 -2.70
C GLY A 57 11.32 2.26 -2.32
N LEU A 58 10.68 3.08 -1.49
CA LEU A 58 9.28 2.87 -1.09
C LEU A 58 8.35 2.87 -2.30
N TYR A 59 8.47 3.87 -3.19
CA TYR A 59 7.62 3.97 -4.38
C TYR A 59 7.89 2.87 -5.39
N LYS A 60 9.14 2.45 -5.56
CA LYS A 60 9.52 1.44 -6.55
C LYS A 60 9.13 0.01 -6.17
N LYS A 61 9.14 -0.32 -4.89
CA LYS A 61 8.97 -1.72 -4.43
C LYS A 61 7.85 -1.88 -3.42
N ASP A 62 7.82 -1.04 -2.40
CA ASP A 62 6.97 -1.27 -1.24
C ASP A 62 5.51 -0.92 -1.52
N VAL A 63 5.22 0.11 -2.32
CA VAL A 63 3.85 0.45 -2.76
C VAL A 63 3.22 -0.72 -3.52
N ALA A 64 3.92 -1.27 -4.52
CA ALA A 64 3.44 -2.41 -5.29
C ALA A 64 3.18 -3.63 -4.39
N ARG A 65 4.09 -3.89 -3.44
CA ARG A 65 3.95 -4.99 -2.47
C ARG A 65 2.74 -4.83 -1.55
N VAL A 66 2.48 -3.61 -1.05
CA VAL A 66 1.32 -3.33 -0.19
C VAL A 66 0.00 -3.59 -0.93
N ILE A 67 -0.06 -3.23 -2.21
CA ILE A 67 -1.24 -3.48 -3.04
C ILE A 67 -1.45 -4.98 -3.25
N GLN A 68 -0.40 -5.72 -3.60
CA GLN A 68 -0.46 -7.18 -3.76
C GLN A 68 -0.95 -7.87 -2.48
N LEU A 69 -0.35 -7.55 -1.33
CA LEU A 69 -0.75 -8.13 -0.04
C LEU A 69 -2.21 -7.85 0.29
N ARG A 70 -2.71 -6.66 -0.04
CA ARG A 70 -4.13 -6.34 0.17
C ARG A 70 -5.04 -7.18 -0.71
N GLU A 71 -4.68 -7.37 -1.97
CA GLU A 71 -5.45 -8.20 -2.89
C GLU A 71 -5.44 -9.67 -2.45
N GLU A 72 -4.30 -10.18 -1.99
CA GLU A 72 -4.19 -11.52 -1.39
C GLU A 72 -5.09 -11.67 -0.15
N ILE A 73 -5.01 -10.72 0.79
CA ILE A 73 -5.85 -10.71 1.99
C ILE A 73 -7.33 -10.65 1.61
N LYS A 74 -7.70 -9.80 0.64
CA LYS A 74 -9.07 -9.67 0.15
C LYS A 74 -9.55 -10.99 -0.47
N ASN A 75 -8.73 -11.64 -1.28
CA ASN A 75 -9.05 -12.92 -1.91
C ASN A 75 -9.20 -14.04 -0.89
N HIS A 76 -8.37 -14.06 0.16
CA HIS A 76 -8.47 -15.03 1.25
C HIS A 76 -9.69 -14.81 2.15
N LEU A 77 -10.10 -13.56 2.39
CA LEU A 77 -11.25 -13.23 3.24
C LEU A 77 -12.61 -13.37 2.53
N ASN A 78 -12.64 -13.21 1.20
CA ASN A 78 -13.87 -13.24 0.41
C ASN A 78 -14.73 -14.53 0.61
N PRO A 79 -14.15 -15.75 0.64
CA PRO A 79 -14.91 -16.97 0.92
C PRO A 79 -15.56 -16.96 2.32
N PHE A 80 -14.86 -16.47 3.34
CA PHE A 80 -15.39 -16.40 4.71
C PHE A 80 -16.53 -15.40 4.82
N ILE A 81 -16.39 -14.22 4.20
CA ILE A 81 -17.45 -13.21 4.15
C ILE A 81 -18.70 -13.78 3.49
N LYS A 82 -18.57 -14.49 2.35
CA LYS A 82 -19.69 -15.16 1.69
C LYS A 82 -20.40 -16.18 2.59
N VAL A 83 -19.66 -16.98 3.36
CA VAL A 83 -20.25 -17.94 4.31
C VAL A 83 -21.04 -17.21 5.40
N ILE A 84 -20.49 -16.13 5.96
CA ILE A 84 -21.19 -15.32 6.96
C ILE A 84 -22.47 -14.69 6.39
N GLU A 85 -22.42 -14.16 5.16
CA GLU A 85 -23.61 -13.60 4.49
C GLU A 85 -24.70 -14.65 4.28
N ILE A 86 -24.34 -15.88 3.87
CA ILE A 86 -25.28 -17.00 3.73
C ILE A 86 -25.92 -17.34 5.08
N LEU A 87 -25.10 -17.46 6.14
CA LEU A 87 -25.60 -17.78 7.48
C LEU A 87 -26.52 -16.67 8.03
N LEU A 88 -26.17 -15.40 7.82
CA LEU A 88 -27.01 -14.27 8.21
C LEU A 88 -28.33 -14.22 7.43
N SER A 89 -28.30 -14.55 6.14
CA SER A 89 -29.50 -14.67 5.29
C SER A 89 -30.41 -15.79 5.78
N TRP A 90 -29.83 -16.95 6.11
CA TRP A 90 -30.56 -18.09 6.66
C TRP A 90 -31.18 -17.77 8.03
N ARG A 91 -30.41 -17.16 8.93
CA ARG A 91 -30.91 -16.68 10.23
C ARG A 91 -32.09 -15.74 10.07
N ARG A 92 -32.01 -14.75 9.17
CA ARG A 92 -33.14 -13.84 8.90
C ARG A 92 -34.38 -14.58 8.42
N LYS A 93 -34.25 -15.56 7.52
CA LYS A 93 -35.39 -16.36 7.05
C LYS A 93 -36.01 -17.22 8.16
N CYS A 94 -35.20 -17.82 9.04
CA CYS A 94 -35.70 -18.64 10.14
C CYS A 94 -36.29 -17.83 11.31
N THR A 95 -36.03 -16.52 11.40
CA THR A 95 -36.60 -15.67 12.46
C THR A 95 -38.00 -15.13 12.09
N PHE A 96 -38.44 -15.34 10.85
CA PHE A 96 -39.76 -14.91 10.33
C PHE A 96 -40.73 -16.09 10.11
N LEU A 97 -40.38 -17.30 10.59
CA LEU A 97 -41.22 -18.50 10.65
C LEU A 97 -41.45 -18.87 12.11
#